data_AF-A0A536X7T1-F1
#
_entry.id   AF-A0A536X7T1-F1
#
_cell.length_a   1.000
_cell.length_b   1.000
_cell.length_c   1.000
_cell.angle_alpha   90.00
_cell.angle_beta   90.00
_cell.angle_gamma   90.00
#
_symmetry.space_group_name_H-M   'P 1'
#
loop_
_entity.id
_entity.type
_entity.pdbx_description
1 polymer ?
#
loop_
_entity_poly.entity_id
_entity_poly.type
_entity_poly.pdbx_seq_one_letter_code
_entity_poly.pdbx_strand_id
1 'polypeptide(L)'
;MKRTDASAPRLRGRPRGFDREAALERAMEVFWRQGYEGTSITDLTRAMRINPPSLYAAFGDKERLYLEALERYQQGRRDELGPLLDQAPTARQAIERLLHEAAMRAWPARRR
;
A
#
# COMPACT_ATOMS: atom_id res chain seq x y z
N MET A 1 -38.29 -28.82 23.55
CA MET A 1 -37.75 -28.13 22.35
C MET A 1 -36.98 -26.87 22.81
N LYS A 2 -35.68 -26.97 23.11
CA LYS A 2 -34.85 -25.81 23.46
C LYS A 2 -33.91 -25.54 22.29
N ARG A 3 -34.08 -24.40 21.63
CA ARG A 3 -33.25 -23.94 20.52
C ARG A 3 -31.82 -23.76 21.04
N THR A 4 -30.90 -24.53 20.49
CA THR A 4 -29.47 -24.31 20.66
C THR A 4 -29.08 -23.09 19.83
N ASP A 5 -28.81 -21.97 20.49
CA ASP A 5 -28.18 -20.82 19.86
C ASP A 5 -26.69 -21.15 19.64
N ALA A 6 -26.30 -21.20 18.37
CA ALA A 6 -24.93 -21.43 17.96
C ALA A 6 -24.16 -20.10 18.09
N SER A 7 -23.41 -19.98 19.18
CA SER A 7 -22.45 -18.88 19.39
C SER A 7 -21.43 -18.85 18.23
N ALA A 8 -21.56 -17.87 17.35
CA ALA A 8 -20.56 -17.52 16.35
C ALA A 8 -19.16 -17.33 16.99
N PRO A 9 -18.07 -17.70 16.31
CA PRO A 9 -16.74 -17.52 16.85
C PRO A 9 -16.46 -16.03 17.02
N ARG A 10 -16.28 -15.61 18.27
CA ARG A 10 -15.84 -14.27 18.64
C ARG A 10 -14.55 -13.97 17.90
N LEU A 11 -14.59 -13.01 16.97
CA LEU A 11 -13.41 -12.44 16.32
C LEU A 11 -12.47 -11.97 17.44
N ARG A 12 -11.46 -12.80 17.73
CA ARG A 12 -10.34 -12.47 18.61
C ARG A 12 -9.75 -11.16 18.10
N GLY A 13 -9.66 -10.20 19.00
CA GLY A 13 -9.47 -8.78 18.71
C GLY A 13 -8.33 -8.46 17.75
N ARG A 14 -8.44 -7.26 17.15
CA ARG A 14 -7.41 -6.58 16.37
C ARG A 14 -6.02 -7.02 16.83
N PRO A 15 -5.22 -7.72 15.99
CA PRO A 15 -4.01 -8.35 16.47
C PRO A 15 -3.08 -7.30 17.08
N ARG A 16 -2.30 -7.71 18.09
CA ARG A 16 -1.15 -6.96 18.67
C ARG A 16 0.00 -6.85 17.64
N GLY A 17 -0.33 -6.47 16.42
CA GLY A 17 0.55 -6.35 15.27
C GLY A 17 0.40 -4.96 14.68
N PHE A 18 1.44 -4.52 13.98
CA PHE A 18 1.47 -3.25 13.26
C PHE A 18 0.46 -3.24 12.11
N ASP A 19 0.12 -2.04 11.63
CA ASP A 19 -0.68 -1.89 10.42
C ASP A 19 0.16 -2.26 9.20
N ARG A 20 -0.16 -3.40 8.58
CA ARG A 20 0.60 -3.98 7.47
C ARG A 20 0.57 -3.11 6.22
N GLU A 21 -0.59 -2.54 5.90
CA GLU A 21 -0.76 -1.69 4.71
C GLU A 21 0.04 -0.41 4.88
N ALA A 22 -0.07 0.22 6.05
CA ALA A 22 0.70 1.41 6.35
C ALA A 22 2.21 1.12 6.45
N ALA A 23 2.62 -0.11 6.76
CA ALA A 23 4.02 -0.53 6.72
C ALA A 23 4.52 -0.73 5.28
N LEU A 24 3.70 -1.33 4.40
CA LEU A 24 4.02 -1.46 2.96
C LEU A 24 4.19 -0.09 2.30
N GLU A 25 3.33 0.87 2.60
CA GLU A 25 3.45 2.24 2.08
C GLU A 25 4.78 2.89 2.50
N ARG A 26 5.20 2.70 3.76
CA ARG A 26 6.48 3.23 4.25
C ARG A 26 7.68 2.50 3.66
N ALA A 27 7.60 1.19 3.46
CA ALA A 27 8.63 0.42 2.80
C ALA A 27 8.79 0.86 1.33
N MET A 28 7.67 1.08 0.63
CA MET A 28 7.62 1.59 -0.74
C MET A 28 8.36 2.93 -0.88
N GLU A 29 8.11 3.89 0.02
CA GLU A 29 8.83 5.18 0.03
C GLU A 29 10.35 5.02 0.21
N VAL A 30 10.76 4.09 1.06
CA VAL A 30 12.18 3.77 1.30
C VAL A 30 12.82 3.19 0.04
N PHE A 31 12.16 2.22 -0.60
CA PHE A 31 12.62 1.65 -1.87
C PHE A 31 12.68 2.68 -3.00
N TRP A 32 11.73 3.61 -3.08
CA TRP A 32 11.77 4.67 -4.10
C TRP A 32 12.94 5.62 -3.91
N ARG A 33 13.27 5.99 -2.67
CA ARG A 33 14.35 6.94 -2.40
C ARG A 33 15.73 6.33 -2.56
N GLN A 34 15.89 5.05 -2.22
CA GLN A 34 17.21 4.42 -2.07
C GLN A 34 17.45 3.28 -3.06
N GLY A 35 16.44 2.88 -3.83
CA GLY A 35 16.47 1.70 -4.70
C GLY A 35 16.35 0.40 -3.92
N TYR A 36 16.14 -0.71 -4.64
CA TYR A 36 16.12 -2.03 -4.02
C TYR A 36 17.46 -2.34 -3.36
N GLU A 37 18.57 -2.35 -4.10
CA GLU A 37 19.89 -2.70 -3.57
C GLU A 37 20.37 -1.78 -2.44
N GLY A 38 20.09 -0.48 -2.53
CA GLY A 38 20.55 0.52 -1.56
C GLY A 38 19.84 0.52 -0.21
N THR A 39 18.81 -0.31 -0.01
CA THR A 39 18.06 -0.36 1.26
C THR A 39 18.50 -1.52 2.15
N SER A 40 18.63 -1.29 3.45
CA SER A 40 18.86 -2.37 4.42
C SER A 40 17.57 -2.76 5.15
N ILE A 41 17.57 -3.96 5.76
CA ILE A 41 16.48 -4.40 6.66
C ILE A 41 16.30 -3.43 7.83
N THR A 42 17.40 -2.82 8.31
CA THR A 42 17.36 -1.82 9.38
C THR A 42 16.65 -0.55 8.94
N ASP A 43 16.88 -0.08 7.71
CA ASP A 43 16.21 1.12 7.17
C ASP A 43 14.71 0.87 7.01
N LEU A 44 14.36 -0.31 6.48
CA LEU A 44 12.98 -0.74 6.27
C LEU A 44 12.23 -0.84 7.60
N THR A 45 12.76 -1.61 8.55
CA THR A 45 12.13 -1.79 9.88
C THR A 45 11.97 -0.49 10.64
N ARG A 46 12.98 0.40 10.59
CA ARG A 46 12.91 1.75 11.18
C ARG A 46 11.79 2.57 10.56
N ALA A 47 11.71 2.62 9.22
CA ALA A 47 10.67 3.37 8.53
C ALA A 47 9.28 2.79 8.83
N MET A 48 9.13 1.48 8.77
CA MET A 48 7.89 0.74 9.04
C MET A 48 7.46 0.77 10.51
N ARG A 49 8.34 1.20 11.42
CA ARG A 49 8.14 1.22 12.88
C ARG A 49 7.85 -0.18 13.45
N ILE A 50 8.59 -1.17 12.95
CA ILE A 50 8.54 -2.56 13.41
C ILE A 50 9.95 -3.04 13.75
N ASN A 51 10.05 -4.19 14.41
CA ASN A 51 11.34 -4.85 14.63
C ASN A 51 11.65 -5.83 13.49
N PRO A 52 12.94 -6.21 13.27
CA PRO A 52 13.32 -7.17 12.25
C PRO A 52 12.57 -8.51 12.33
N PRO A 53 12.38 -9.14 13.51
CA PRO A 53 11.58 -10.37 13.60
C PRO A 53 10.16 -10.22 13.04
N SER A 54 9.50 -9.08 13.29
CA SER A 54 8.15 -8.79 12.78
C SER A 54 8.15 -8.58 11.27
N LEU A 55 9.22 -8.01 10.70
CA LEU A 55 9.38 -7.90 9.26
C LEU A 55 9.46 -9.29 8.63
N TYR A 56 10.39 -10.13 9.10
CA TYR A 56 10.56 -11.49 8.56
C TYR A 56 9.29 -12.34 8.74
N ALA A 57 8.63 -12.25 9.90
CA ALA A 57 7.40 -13.00 10.17
C ALA A 57 6.22 -12.58 9.27
N ALA A 58 6.12 -11.29 8.92
CA ALA A 58 4.99 -10.77 8.14
C ALA A 58 5.22 -10.75 6.63
N PHE A 59 6.48 -10.59 6.20
CA PHE A 59 6.84 -10.34 4.80
C PHE A 59 7.84 -11.34 4.24
N GLY A 60 8.35 -12.27 5.04
CA GLY A 60 9.34 -13.24 4.59
C GLY A 60 10.73 -12.62 4.51
N ASP A 61 11.07 -11.97 3.40
CA ASP A 61 12.38 -11.36 3.16
C ASP A 61 12.25 -9.99 2.48
N LYS A 62 13.39 -9.39 2.13
CA LYS A 62 13.43 -8.07 1.47
C LYS A 62 12.84 -8.11 0.06
N GLU A 63 13.06 -9.18 -0.69
CA GLU A 63 12.58 -9.33 -2.06
C GLU A 63 11.05 -9.40 -2.08
N ARG A 64 10.50 -10.26 -1.23
CA ARG A 64 9.06 -10.39 -1.06
C ARG A 64 8.42 -9.11 -0.54
N LEU A 65 9.03 -8.43 0.45
CA LEU A 65 8.56 -7.12 0.90
C LEU A 65 8.56 -6.08 -0.25
N TYR A 66 9.59 -6.09 -1.11
CA TYR A 66 9.66 -5.20 -2.27
C TYR A 66 8.55 -5.48 -3.28
N LEU A 67 8.32 -6.74 -3.62
CA LEU A 67 7.26 -7.15 -4.55
C LEU A 67 5.87 -6.78 -4.02
N GLU A 68 5.62 -7.01 -2.73
CA GLU A 68 4.35 -6.67 -2.11
C GLU A 68 4.14 -5.14 -2.01
N ALA A 69 5.21 -4.37 -1.77
CA ALA A 69 5.14 -2.91 -1.81
C ALA A 69 4.80 -2.40 -3.23
N LEU A 70 5.38 -3.03 -4.27
CA LEU A 70 5.07 -2.72 -5.66
C LEU A 70 3.65 -3.12 -6.06
N GLU A 71 3.17 -4.27 -5.57
CA GLU A 71 1.79 -4.69 -5.78
C GLU A 71 0.82 -3.70 -5.12
N ARG A 72 1.10 -3.27 -3.89
CA ARG A 72 0.29 -2.27 -3.19
C ARG A 72 0.25 -0.93 -3.91
N TYR A 73 1.35 -0.50 -4.52
CA TYR A 73 1.37 0.66 -5.41
C TYR A 73 0.42 0.48 -6.60
N GLN A 74 0.50 -0.67 -7.28
CA GLN A 74 -0.33 -0.95 -8.44
C GLN A 74 -1.82 -1.03 -8.09
N GLN A 75 -2.16 -1.64 -6.96
CA GLN A 75 -3.53 -1.71 -6.44
C GLN A 75 -4.07 -0.32 -6.15
N GLY A 76 -3.34 0.51 -5.39
CA GLY A 76 -3.76 1.90 -5.12
C GLY A 76 -3.95 2.71 -6.40
N ARG A 77 -3.08 2.54 -7.39
CA ARG A 77 -3.23 3.18 -8.71
C ARG A 77 -4.45 2.68 -9.48
N ARG A 78 -4.79 1.39 -9.40
CA ARG A 78 -6.00 0.83 -10.03
C ARG A 78 -7.26 1.36 -9.35
N ASP A 79 -7.26 1.43 -8.03
CA ASP A 79 -8.41 1.93 -7.26
C ASP A 79 -8.65 3.43 -7.52
N GLU A 80 -7.59 4.23 -7.62
CA GLU A 80 -7.65 5.64 -7.98
C GLU A 80 -8.12 5.85 -9.43
N LEU A 81 -7.52 5.14 -10.39
CA LEU A 81 -7.72 5.43 -11.82
C LEU A 81 -8.85 4.65 -12.47
N GLY A 82 -9.20 3.47 -11.97
CA GLY A 82 -10.22 2.60 -12.54
C GLY A 82 -11.54 3.33 -12.79
N PRO A 83 -12.13 3.99 -11.78
CA PRO A 83 -13.37 4.74 -11.95
C PRO A 83 -13.27 5.86 -12.99
N LEU A 84 -12.12 6.55 -13.08
CA LEU A 84 -11.90 7.63 -14.03
C LEU A 84 -11.83 7.14 -15.48
N LEU A 85 -11.22 5.97 -15.67
CA LEU A 85 -11.12 5.30 -16.96
C LEU A 85 -12.47 4.74 -17.39
N ASP A 86 -13.18 4.06 -16.49
CA ASP A 86 -14.47 3.40 -16.77
C ASP A 86 -15.60 4.41 -17.07
N GLN A 87 -15.53 5.60 -16.47
CA GLN A 87 -16.53 6.66 -16.64
C GLN A 87 -16.22 7.62 -17.80
N ALA A 88 -15.11 7.44 -18.52
CA ALA A 88 -14.75 8.32 -19.63
C ALA A 88 -15.53 7.92 -20.90
N PRO A 89 -16.20 8.87 -21.58
CA PRO A 89 -16.93 8.56 -22.82
C PRO A 89 -16.04 8.09 -23.97
N THR A 90 -14.74 8.40 -23.94
CA THR A 90 -13.76 7.99 -24.95
C THR A 90 -12.40 7.72 -24.31
N ALA A 91 -11.58 6.87 -24.96
CA ALA A 91 -10.19 6.62 -24.54
C ALA A 91 -9.34 7.90 -24.47
N ARG A 92 -9.58 8.85 -25.39
CA ARG A 92 -8.91 10.16 -25.39
C ARG A 92 -9.20 10.93 -24.10
N GLN A 93 -10.45 11.00 -23.69
CA GLN A 93 -10.87 11.71 -22.47
C GLN A 93 -10.38 11.01 -21.20
N ALA A 94 -10.32 9.67 -21.19
CA ALA A 94 -9.72 8.90 -20.11
C ALA A 94 -8.24 9.27 -19.90
N ILE A 95 -7.46 9.25 -20.99
CA ILE A 95 -6.03 9.60 -20.94
C ILE A 95 -5.83 11.07 -20.57
N GLU A 96 -6.65 11.98 -21.12
CA GLU A 96 -6.60 13.42 -20.80
C GLU A 96 -6.81 13.67 -19.31
N ARG A 97 -7.84 13.06 -18.70
CA ARG A 97 -8.11 13.15 -17.25
C ARG A 97 -6.95 12.60 -16.43
N LEU A 98 -6.43 11.43 -16.80
CA LEU A 98 -5.31 10.78 -16.11
C LEU A 98 -4.05 11.66 -16.12
N LEU A 99 -3.73 12.28 -17.25
CA LEU A 99 -2.59 13.20 -17.37
C LEU A 99 -2.79 14.48 -16.56
N HIS A 100 -4.00 15.04 -16.55
CA HIS A 100 -4.33 16.22 -15.74
C HIS A 100 -4.19 15.95 -14.24
N GLU A 101 -4.71 14.83 -13.75
CA GLU A 101 -4.56 14.47 -12.34
C GLU A 101 -3.10 14.22 -11.96
N ALA A 102 -2.35 13.52 -12.80
CA ALA A 102 -0.93 13.30 -12.59
C ALA A 102 -0.17 14.64 -12.51
N ALA A 103 -0.47 15.59 -13.40
CA ALA A 103 0.12 16.92 -13.40
C ALA A 103 -0.25 17.71 -12.13
N MET A 104 -1.51 17.68 -11.70
CA MET A 104 -1.96 18.36 -10.48
C MET A 104 -1.32 17.77 -9.22
N ARG A 105 -1.09 16.46 -9.17
CA ARG A 105 -0.44 15.78 -8.04
C ARG A 105 1.07 16.03 -7.99
N ALA A 106 1.71 16.07 -9.16
CA ALA A 106 3.15 16.32 -9.30
C ALA A 106 3.52 17.80 -9.14
N TRP A 107 2.56 18.71 -9.36
CA TRP A 107 2.75 20.15 -9.28
C TRP A 107 1.99 20.73 -8.08
N PRO A 108 2.53 20.65 -6.85
CA PRO A 108 2.07 21.52 -5.78
C PRO A 108 2.47 22.93 -6.19
N ALA A 109 1.47 23.75 -6.53
CA ALA A 109 1.62 25.14 -6.94
C ALA A 109 2.80 25.78 -6.19
N ARG A 110 3.80 26.24 -6.97
CA ARG A 110 4.94 27.02 -6.47
C ARG A 110 4.41 28.01 -5.45
N ARG A 111 4.73 27.77 -4.17
CA ARG A 111 4.44 28.72 -3.09
C ARG A 111 5.11 30.02 -3.51
N ARG A 112 4.28 31.05 -3.72
CA ARG A 112 4.76 32.43 -3.77
C ARG A 112 5.30 32.82 -2.40
#